data_AF-A0A5M3CRR0-F1
#
_entry.id   AF-A0A5M3CRR0-F1
#
_cell.length_a   1.000
_cell.length_b   1.000
_cell.length_c   1.000
_cell.angle_alpha   90.00
_cell.angle_beta   90.00
_cell.angle_gamma   90.00
#
_symmetry.space_group_name_H-M   'P 1'
#
loop_
_entity.id
_entity.type
_entity.pdbx_description
1 polymer ?
#
loop_
_entity_poly.entity_id
_entity_poly.type
_entity_poly.pdbx_seq_one_letter_code
_entity_poly.pdbx_strand_id
1 'polypeptide(L)'
;MRFKKGDKVEFIYGGTLTQGVVTEIRATNHDISYQIVYFGGEKKIWFAERELLSPAPVLKVPQCVADWYEKYKCALEYSIWKYIYEWADQDYESDFYSFMNHACNNPIETLIKMKYGYEVEKEPLYWVQLIEGASGYLNVRNDGIQFINSSGQTAELKTRFTESEIKAMDKGGAYWQFAVPVRDLEGEDNEII
;
A
#
# COMPACT_ATOMS: atom_id res chain seq x y z
N MET A 1 17.31 13.80 7.87
CA MET A 1 16.12 12.96 7.66
C MET A 1 15.27 13.06 8.91
N ARG A 2 14.10 13.72 8.86
CA ARG A 2 13.34 14.02 10.10
C ARG A 2 12.27 12.97 10.35
N PHE A 3 12.46 12.17 11.39
CA PHE A 3 11.46 11.22 11.86
C PHE A 3 10.42 11.89 12.75
N LYS A 4 9.24 11.30 12.81
CA LYS A 4 8.14 11.65 13.71
C LYS A 4 7.98 10.57 14.78
N LYS A 5 7.33 10.94 15.88
CA LYS A 5 6.93 9.96 16.90
C LYS A 5 5.97 8.95 16.26
N GLY A 6 6.25 7.67 16.43
CA GLY A 6 5.52 6.57 15.79
C GLY A 6 6.20 5.99 14.56
N ASP A 7 7.20 6.68 13.98
CA ASP A 7 7.92 6.16 12.81
C ASP A 7 8.69 4.89 13.18
N LYS A 8 8.62 3.89 12.28
CA LYS A 8 9.48 2.71 12.32
C LYS A 8 10.83 3.06 11.72
N VAL A 9 11.90 2.66 12.41
CA VAL A 9 13.27 3.00 12.02
C VAL A 9 14.18 1.78 12.17
N GLU A 10 15.24 1.75 11.35
CA GLU A 10 16.26 0.72 11.41
C GLU A 10 17.58 1.31 11.88
N PHE A 11 18.31 0.55 12.70
CA PHE A 11 19.61 0.91 13.22
C PHE A 11 20.46 -0.34 13.45
N ILE A 12 21.78 -0.18 13.47
CA ILE A 12 22.70 -1.26 13.82
C ILE A 12 22.93 -1.26 15.33
N TYR A 13 22.63 -2.37 15.99
CA TYR A 13 22.92 -2.56 17.41
C TYR A 13 23.66 -3.87 17.62
N GLY A 14 24.84 -3.81 18.23
CA GLY A 14 25.69 -4.99 18.43
C GLY A 14 26.02 -5.73 17.13
N GLY A 15 26.15 -5.00 16.01
CA GLY A 15 26.43 -5.57 14.68
C GLY A 15 25.22 -6.20 13.98
N THR A 16 24.02 -6.12 14.55
CA THR A 16 22.79 -6.66 13.96
C THR A 16 21.85 -5.54 13.51
N LEU A 17 21.28 -5.65 12.31
CA LEU A 17 20.21 -4.76 11.84
C LEU A 17 18.98 -4.96 12.72
N THR A 18 18.54 -3.89 13.37
CA THR A 18 17.48 -3.91 14.37
C THR A 18 16.42 -2.89 14.02
N GLN A 19 15.14 -3.26 14.19
CA GLN A 19 14.01 -2.36 13.99
C GLN A 19 13.46 -1.85 15.33
N GLY A 20 13.00 -0.61 15.35
CA GLY A 20 12.34 -0.01 16.50
C GLY A 20 11.36 1.09 16.12
N VAL A 21 10.70 1.67 17.11
CA VAL A 21 9.72 2.75 16.95
C VAL A 21 10.19 3.98 17.70
N VAL A 22 10.12 5.14 17.05
CA VAL A 22 10.45 6.43 17.68
C VAL A 22 9.37 6.80 18.70
N THR A 23 9.74 6.95 19.97
CA THR A 23 8.79 7.31 21.05
C THR A 23 8.96 8.73 21.56
N GLU A 24 10.18 9.27 21.50
CA GLU A 24 10.48 10.65 21.88
C GLU A 24 11.48 11.28 20.91
N ILE A 25 11.38 12.60 20.75
CA ILE A 25 12.27 13.40 19.92
C ILE A 25 12.79 14.54 20.77
N ARG A 26 14.10 14.75 20.76
CA ARG A 26 14.74 15.91 21.37
C ARG A 26 15.50 16.66 20.30
N ALA A 27 15.06 17.90 20.05
CA ALA A 27 15.72 18.82 19.14
C ALA A 27 16.34 19.96 19.95
N THR A 28 17.60 20.26 19.65
CA THR A 28 18.31 21.45 20.12
C THR A 28 18.68 22.30 18.90
N ASN A 29 19.27 23.47 19.12
CA ASN A 29 19.74 24.33 18.02
C ASN A 29 20.83 23.69 17.15
N HIS A 30 21.48 22.62 17.62
CA HIS A 30 22.64 22.02 16.96
C HIS A 30 22.46 20.54 16.59
N ASP A 31 21.58 19.82 17.29
CA ASP A 31 21.40 18.37 17.12
C ASP A 31 19.95 17.93 17.36
N ILE A 32 19.54 16.89 16.63
CA ILE A 32 18.30 16.14 16.86
C ILE A 32 18.66 14.72 17.29
N SER A 33 17.97 14.23 18.32
CA SER A 33 18.10 12.86 18.82
C SER A 33 16.73 12.22 19.01
N TYR A 34 16.70 10.90 18.85
CA TYR A 34 15.48 10.10 18.87
C TYR A 34 15.61 9.02 19.92
N GLN A 35 14.59 8.89 20.77
CA GLN A 35 14.44 7.71 21.62
C GLN A 35 13.70 6.64 20.83
N ILE A 36 14.30 5.47 20.74
CA ILE A 36 13.76 4.33 20.01
C ILE A 36 13.49 3.20 20.99
N VAL A 37 12.29 2.66 20.91
CA VAL A 37 11.88 1.46 21.61
C VAL A 37 11.98 0.27 20.66
N TYR A 38 12.62 -0.80 21.11
CA TYR A 38 12.91 -1.98 20.30
C TYR A 38 12.83 -3.26 21.15
N PHE A 39 12.92 -4.45 20.52
CA PHE A 39 12.63 -5.75 21.17
C PHE A 39 11.25 -5.77 21.85
N GLY A 40 10.19 -5.58 21.07
CA GLY A 40 8.81 -5.75 21.57
C GLY A 40 8.38 -4.77 22.67
N GLY A 41 9.12 -3.69 22.92
CA GLY A 41 8.79 -2.71 23.97
C GLY A 41 9.76 -2.70 25.16
N GLU A 42 10.65 -3.69 25.27
CA GLU A 42 11.44 -3.92 26.48
C GLU A 42 12.65 -3.00 26.61
N LYS A 43 13.25 -2.59 25.48
CA LYS A 43 14.49 -1.80 25.48
C LYS A 43 14.28 -0.42 24.89
N LYS A 44 15.00 0.56 25.45
CA LYS A 44 15.02 1.96 24.99
C LYS A 44 16.45 2.40 24.75
N ILE A 45 16.68 3.10 23.65
CA ILE A 45 18.00 3.64 23.29
C ILE A 45 17.84 5.02 22.65
N TRP A 46 18.83 5.89 22.85
CA TRP A 46 18.90 7.19 22.19
C TRP A 46 19.90 7.13 21.05
N PHE A 47 19.51 7.64 19.89
CA PHE A 47 20.38 7.82 18.73
C PHE A 47 20.38 9.27 18.29
N ALA A 48 21.54 9.78 17.87
CA ALA A 48 21.60 11.03 17.13
C ALA A 48 21.03 10.81 15.71
N GLU A 49 20.42 11.83 15.10
CA GLU A 49 19.87 11.74 13.73
C GLU A 49 20.87 11.15 12.73
N ARG A 50 22.16 11.52 12.86
CA ARG A 50 23.26 11.05 12.01
C ARG A 50 23.61 9.56 12.17
N GLU A 51 23.18 8.93 13.25
CA GLU A 51 23.44 7.51 13.55
C GLU A 51 22.28 6.62 13.10
N LEU A 52 21.15 7.22 12.74
CA LEU A 52 20.02 6.51 12.17
C LEU A 52 20.25 6.30 10.68
N LEU A 53 19.96 5.08 10.25
CA LEU A 53 19.83 4.81 8.82
C LEU A 53 18.60 5.57 8.33
N SER A 54 18.69 6.12 7.12
CA SER A 54 17.53 6.60 6.39
C SER A 54 16.41 5.54 6.50
N PRO A 55 15.16 5.88 6.87
CA PRO A 55 14.08 4.91 6.98
C PRO A 55 14.10 4.07 5.73
N ALA A 56 14.21 2.76 5.92
CA ALA A 56 14.09 1.82 4.85
C ALA A 56 12.82 2.21 4.09
N PRO A 57 12.88 2.37 2.76
CA PRO A 57 11.67 2.55 1.96
C PRO A 57 10.71 1.46 2.40
N VAL A 58 9.55 1.86 2.92
CA VAL A 58 8.56 0.88 3.37
C VAL A 58 8.21 0.04 2.16
N LEU A 59 8.40 -1.27 2.28
CA LEU A 59 8.11 -2.21 1.20
C LEU A 59 6.63 -2.05 0.84
N LYS A 60 6.36 -1.56 -0.38
CA LYS A 60 5.01 -1.50 -0.92
C LYS A 60 4.72 -2.79 -1.66
N VAL A 61 3.57 -3.39 -1.36
CA VAL A 61 3.14 -4.63 -2.00
C VAL A 61 1.70 -4.52 -2.49
N PRO A 62 1.35 -5.17 -3.62
CA PRO A 62 -0.03 -5.25 -4.05
C PRO A 62 -0.93 -5.94 -3.01
N GLN A 63 -2.23 -5.61 -3.00
CA GLN A 63 -3.19 -6.21 -2.07
C GLN A 63 -3.26 -7.74 -2.20
N CYS A 64 -3.23 -8.28 -3.43
CA CYS A 64 -3.24 -9.73 -3.65
C CYS A 64 -2.04 -10.46 -2.99
N VAL A 65 -0.89 -9.79 -2.89
CA VAL A 65 0.32 -10.31 -2.23
C VAL A 65 0.18 -10.22 -0.72
N ALA A 66 -0.36 -9.11 -0.21
CA ALA A 66 -0.67 -8.95 1.20
C ALA A 66 -1.66 -10.01 1.69
N ASP A 67 -2.75 -10.23 0.96
CA ASP A 67 -3.79 -11.20 1.30
C ASP A 67 -3.23 -12.63 1.35
N TRP A 68 -2.42 -13.01 0.35
CA TRP A 68 -1.75 -14.30 0.36
C TRP A 68 -0.77 -14.41 1.53
N TYR A 69 0.06 -13.39 1.76
CA TYR A 69 1.02 -13.39 2.86
C TYR A 69 0.34 -13.55 4.22
N GLU A 70 -0.69 -12.75 4.52
CA GLU A 70 -1.40 -12.81 5.80
C GLU A 70 -2.07 -14.17 6.04
N LYS A 71 -2.56 -14.81 4.98
CA LYS A 71 -3.12 -16.16 5.03
C LYS A 71 -2.08 -17.23 5.38
N TYR A 72 -0.84 -17.08 4.91
CA TYR A 72 0.21 -18.10 5.01
C TYR A 72 1.38 -17.74 5.94
N LYS A 73 1.39 -16.55 6.56
CA LYS A 73 2.53 -16.02 7.35
C LYS A 73 3.02 -16.95 8.45
N CYS A 74 2.14 -17.72 9.09
CA CYS A 74 2.49 -18.64 10.18
C CYS A 74 3.33 -19.84 9.70
N ALA A 75 3.26 -20.19 8.42
CA ALA A 75 4.01 -21.29 7.80
C ALA A 75 4.61 -20.82 6.46
N LEU A 76 5.17 -19.60 6.43
CA LEU A 76 5.54 -18.92 5.19
C LEU A 76 6.49 -19.73 4.33
N GLU A 77 7.54 -20.31 4.92
CA GLU A 77 8.56 -21.09 4.19
C GLU A 77 7.96 -22.31 3.52
N TYR A 78 7.15 -23.09 4.26
CA TYR A 78 6.43 -24.24 3.70
C TYR A 78 5.44 -23.81 2.61
N SER A 79 4.74 -22.69 2.81
CA SER A 79 3.72 -22.21 1.87
C SER A 79 4.34 -21.72 0.56
N ILE A 80 5.48 -21.03 0.61
CA ILE A 80 6.26 -20.66 -0.57
C ILE A 80 6.75 -21.91 -1.30
N TRP A 81 7.35 -22.87 -0.58
CA TRP A 81 7.82 -24.12 -1.16
C TRP A 81 6.70 -24.89 -1.85
N LYS A 82 5.57 -25.06 -1.16
CA LYS A 82 4.40 -25.78 -1.67
C LYS A 82 3.84 -25.12 -2.92
N TYR A 83 3.69 -23.79 -2.90
CA TYR A 83 3.20 -23.03 -4.05
C TYR A 83 4.07 -23.23 -5.30
N ILE A 84 5.40 -23.21 -5.14
CA ILE A 84 6.35 -23.44 -6.24
C ILE A 84 6.33 -24.91 -6.67
N TYR A 85 6.20 -25.85 -5.73
CA TYR A 85 6.14 -27.28 -6.04
C TYR A 85 4.88 -27.63 -6.85
N GLU A 86 3.74 -27.06 -6.47
CA GLU A 86 2.43 -27.26 -7.12
C GLU A 86 2.19 -26.19 -8.22
N TRP A 87 3.25 -25.70 -8.89
CA TRP A 87 3.14 -24.59 -9.84
C TRP A 87 2.13 -24.82 -10.96
N ALA A 88 2.07 -26.05 -11.48
CA ALA A 88 1.18 -26.43 -12.58
C ALA A 88 -0.32 -26.43 -12.18
N ASP A 89 -0.60 -26.49 -10.88
CA ASP A 89 -1.95 -26.55 -10.32
C ASP A 89 -2.43 -25.17 -9.83
N GLN A 90 -1.60 -24.13 -9.95
CA GLN A 90 -1.96 -22.77 -9.55
C GLN A 90 -2.96 -22.15 -10.53
N ASP A 91 -3.76 -21.23 -10.01
CA ASP A 91 -4.68 -20.43 -10.82
C ASP A 91 -3.90 -19.37 -11.62
N TYR A 92 -3.69 -19.67 -12.91
CA TYR A 92 -2.97 -18.81 -13.87
C TYR A 92 -3.60 -17.43 -14.05
N GLU A 93 -4.91 -17.29 -13.76
CA GLU A 93 -5.64 -16.03 -13.88
C GLU A 93 -5.55 -15.19 -12.60
N SER A 94 -4.98 -15.73 -11.51
CA SER A 94 -4.88 -15.00 -10.25
C SER A 94 -3.76 -13.94 -10.27
N ASP A 95 -4.04 -12.78 -9.68
CA ASP A 95 -3.05 -11.70 -9.57
C ASP A 95 -1.81 -12.11 -8.76
N PHE A 96 -1.98 -13.01 -7.78
CA PHE A 96 -0.86 -13.55 -7.03
C PHE A 96 0.02 -14.48 -7.88
N TYR A 97 -0.57 -15.30 -8.75
CA TYR A 97 0.19 -16.08 -9.73
C TYR A 97 0.96 -15.16 -10.68
N SER A 98 0.31 -14.13 -11.20
CA SER A 98 0.98 -13.13 -12.04
C SER A 98 2.17 -12.49 -11.29
N PHE A 99 1.96 -12.07 -10.04
CA PHE A 99 3.02 -11.54 -9.19
C PHE A 99 4.21 -12.50 -9.04
N MET A 100 3.94 -13.78 -8.76
CA MET A 100 4.96 -14.83 -8.60
C MET A 100 5.67 -15.18 -9.92
N ASN A 101 4.99 -15.07 -11.05
CA ASN A 101 5.52 -15.40 -12.38
C ASN A 101 6.34 -14.26 -13.01
N HIS A 102 6.29 -13.05 -12.44
CA HIS A 102 7.03 -11.90 -12.91
C HIS A 102 8.33 -11.68 -12.13
N ALA A 103 9.46 -12.11 -12.70
CA ALA A 103 10.79 -12.04 -12.05
C ALA A 103 11.18 -10.62 -11.59
N CYS A 104 10.76 -9.57 -12.30
CA CYS A 104 11.01 -8.18 -11.91
C CYS A 104 10.41 -7.80 -10.55
N ASN A 105 9.41 -8.53 -10.07
CA ASN A 105 8.80 -8.32 -8.76
C ASN A 105 9.66 -8.86 -7.61
N ASN A 106 10.74 -9.60 -7.91
CA ASN A 106 11.56 -10.34 -6.95
C ASN A 106 10.68 -11.09 -5.92
N PRO A 107 9.73 -11.94 -6.36
CA PRO A 107 8.59 -12.35 -5.55
C PRO A 107 8.99 -13.04 -4.24
N ILE A 108 10.00 -13.92 -4.29
CA ILE A 108 10.51 -14.63 -3.10
C ILE A 108 11.17 -13.66 -2.11
N GLU A 109 12.00 -12.74 -2.61
CA GLU A 109 12.65 -11.73 -1.79
C GLU A 109 11.61 -10.80 -1.15
N THR A 110 10.61 -10.37 -1.92
CA THR A 110 9.50 -9.53 -1.47
C THR A 110 8.73 -10.23 -0.34
N LEU A 111 8.30 -11.49 -0.52
CA LEU A 111 7.61 -12.26 0.53
C LEU A 111 8.44 -12.43 1.80
N ILE A 112 9.76 -12.62 1.68
CA ILE A 112 10.66 -12.69 2.84
C ILE A 112 10.74 -11.32 3.53
N LYS A 113 10.90 -10.24 2.75
CA LYS A 113 11.00 -8.88 3.29
C LYS A 113 9.73 -8.42 4.00
N MET A 114 8.55 -8.91 3.60
CA MET A 114 7.28 -8.62 4.28
C MET A 114 7.29 -9.00 5.78
N LYS A 115 8.15 -9.93 6.23
CA LYS A 115 8.36 -10.24 7.66
C LYS A 115 8.82 -9.03 8.48
N TYR A 116 9.47 -8.07 7.83
CA TYR A 116 10.01 -6.85 8.44
C TYR A 116 9.05 -5.65 8.35
N GLY A 117 7.80 -5.91 7.94
CA GLY A 117 6.79 -4.91 7.70
C GLY A 117 6.67 -4.50 6.24
N TYR A 118 5.45 -4.13 5.85
CA TYR A 118 5.11 -3.65 4.53
C TYR A 118 3.89 -2.73 4.62
N GLU A 119 3.65 -1.97 3.56
CA GLU A 119 2.41 -1.25 3.32
C GLU A 119 1.74 -1.83 2.08
N VAL A 120 0.42 -1.97 2.12
CA VAL A 120 -0.34 -2.29 0.92
C VAL A 120 -0.31 -1.07 0.01
N GLU A 121 0.13 -1.26 -1.23
CA GLU A 121 0.01 -0.28 -2.28
C GLU A 121 -1.48 -0.04 -2.53
N LYS A 122 -1.94 1.19 -2.26
CA LYS A 122 -3.29 1.60 -2.63
C LYS A 122 -3.37 1.61 -4.15
N GLU A 123 -4.23 0.77 -4.72
CA GLU A 123 -4.45 0.81 -6.17
C GLU A 123 -4.92 2.20 -6.60
N PRO A 124 -4.38 2.76 -7.70
CA PRO A 124 -4.82 4.05 -8.19
C PRO A 124 -6.29 3.96 -8.61
N LEU A 125 -7.08 4.87 -8.06
CA LEU A 125 -8.48 5.03 -8.42
C LEU A 125 -8.65 6.11 -9.48
N TYR A 126 -9.67 5.95 -10.31
CA TYR A 126 -10.00 6.86 -11.38
C TYR A 126 -11.48 7.20 -11.36
N TRP A 127 -11.80 8.46 -11.68
CA TRP A 127 -13.10 8.83 -12.19
C TRP A 127 -13.13 8.60 -13.70
N VAL A 128 -14.29 8.31 -14.28
CA VAL A 128 -14.48 8.34 -15.74
C VAL A 128 -15.31 9.58 -16.09
N GLN A 129 -14.70 10.59 -16.71
CA GLN A 129 -15.36 11.85 -17.05
C GLN A 129 -15.77 11.87 -18.52
N LEU A 130 -17.03 11.53 -18.81
CA LEU A 130 -17.54 11.42 -20.17
C LEU A 130 -17.97 12.76 -20.76
N ILE A 131 -18.30 13.73 -19.91
CA ILE A 131 -18.73 15.08 -20.30
C ILE A 131 -18.02 16.10 -19.40
N GLU A 132 -17.66 17.26 -19.95
CA GLU A 132 -17.16 18.37 -19.13
C GLU A 132 -18.25 18.92 -18.20
N GLY A 133 -17.87 19.24 -16.95
CA GLY A 133 -18.77 19.81 -15.95
C GLY A 133 -19.02 18.92 -14.73
N ALA A 134 -19.64 19.51 -13.70
CA ALA A 134 -19.76 18.91 -12.36
C ALA A 134 -20.57 17.61 -12.30
N SER A 135 -21.41 17.34 -13.30
CA SER A 135 -22.25 16.15 -13.37
C SER A 135 -21.88 15.22 -14.54
N GLY A 136 -20.63 15.28 -15.02
CA GLY A 136 -20.16 14.53 -16.19
C GLY A 136 -19.48 13.18 -15.91
N TYR A 137 -19.60 12.65 -14.69
CA TYR A 137 -18.86 11.47 -14.23
C TYR A 137 -19.70 10.19 -14.25
N LEU A 138 -19.09 9.09 -14.67
CA LEU A 138 -19.71 7.76 -14.60
C LEU A 138 -19.95 7.35 -13.15
N ASN A 139 -21.18 6.94 -12.87
CA ASN A 139 -21.63 6.40 -11.60
C ASN A 139 -22.18 4.99 -11.86
N VAL A 140 -21.91 4.06 -10.95
CA VAL A 140 -22.51 2.73 -10.93
C VAL A 140 -23.27 2.57 -9.61
N ARG A 141 -24.57 2.30 -9.71
CA ARG A 141 -25.40 1.98 -8.54
C ARG A 141 -25.19 0.52 -8.14
N ASN A 142 -25.51 0.19 -6.88
CA ASN A 142 -25.39 -1.17 -6.33
C ASN A 142 -26.10 -2.28 -7.15
N ASP A 143 -27.11 -1.93 -7.96
CA ASP A 143 -27.79 -2.87 -8.87
C ASP A 143 -27.14 -2.97 -10.27
N GLY A 144 -25.96 -2.37 -10.45
CA GLY A 144 -25.18 -2.41 -11.69
C GLY A 144 -25.60 -1.39 -12.75
N ILE A 145 -26.63 -0.56 -12.49
CA ILE A 145 -27.04 0.46 -13.44
C ILE A 145 -25.99 1.57 -13.51
N GLN A 146 -25.54 1.86 -14.73
CA GLN A 146 -24.58 2.91 -15.04
C GLN A 146 -25.29 4.17 -15.51
N PHE A 147 -24.89 5.33 -15.01
CA PHE A 147 -25.42 6.63 -15.43
C PHE A 147 -24.40 7.75 -15.16
N ILE A 148 -24.65 8.94 -15.69
CA ILE A 148 -23.77 10.09 -15.57
C ILE A 148 -24.32 11.03 -14.48
N ASN A 149 -23.48 11.38 -13.50
CA ASN A 149 -23.81 12.33 -12.42
C ASN A 149 -22.51 12.96 -11.86
N SER A 150 -22.59 13.59 -10.69
CA SER A 150 -21.43 14.13 -9.97
C SER A 150 -20.44 13.04 -9.56
N SER A 151 -19.22 13.46 -9.23
CA SER A 151 -18.15 12.58 -8.76
C SER A 151 -18.33 12.11 -7.30
N GLY A 152 -19.40 12.53 -6.62
CA GLY A 152 -19.69 12.22 -5.23
C GLY A 152 -19.99 10.74 -5.01
N GLN A 153 -19.15 10.06 -4.23
CA GLN A 153 -19.36 8.66 -3.85
C GLN A 153 -20.30 8.59 -2.64
N THR A 154 -21.24 7.63 -2.66
CA THR A 154 -22.13 7.33 -1.53
C THR A 154 -22.18 5.82 -1.29
N ALA A 155 -22.90 5.37 -0.25
CA ALA A 155 -23.12 3.94 -0.01
C ALA A 155 -23.89 3.23 -1.14
N GLU A 156 -24.63 3.99 -1.95
CA GLU A 156 -25.45 3.46 -3.06
C GLU A 156 -24.78 3.62 -4.42
N LEU A 157 -23.85 4.58 -4.54
CA LEU A 157 -23.25 5.02 -5.79
C LEU A 157 -21.73 4.96 -5.73
N LYS A 158 -21.15 4.10 -6.56
CA LYS A 158 -19.72 4.03 -6.81
C LYS A 158 -19.35 4.98 -7.96
N THR A 159 -18.37 5.85 -7.72
CA THR A 159 -17.89 6.84 -8.71
C THR A 159 -16.40 6.74 -9.00
N ARG A 160 -15.67 5.95 -8.21
CA ARG A 160 -14.22 5.74 -8.28
C ARG A 160 -13.98 4.27 -8.56
N PHE A 161 -13.13 3.99 -9.53
CA PHE A 161 -12.90 2.64 -10.04
C PHE A 161 -11.41 2.40 -10.20
N THR A 162 -10.98 1.15 -10.05
CA THR A 162 -9.63 0.73 -10.45
C THR A 162 -9.54 0.65 -11.98
N GLU A 163 -8.33 0.62 -12.54
CA GLU A 163 -8.15 0.41 -13.98
C GLU A 163 -8.79 -0.90 -14.47
N SER A 164 -8.64 -1.97 -13.70
CA SER A 164 -9.21 -3.29 -14.01
C SER A 164 -10.75 -3.25 -14.00
N GLU A 165 -11.36 -2.58 -13.02
CA GLU A 165 -12.81 -2.40 -12.96
C GLU A 165 -13.35 -1.62 -14.16
N ILE A 166 -12.69 -0.53 -14.57
CA ILE A 166 -13.08 0.25 -15.76
C ILE A 166 -12.99 -0.63 -17.00
N LYS A 167 -11.87 -1.33 -17.20
CA LYS A 167 -11.64 -2.16 -18.38
C LYS A 167 -12.60 -3.35 -18.47
N ALA A 168 -13.09 -3.85 -17.34
CA ALA A 168 -14.06 -4.94 -17.28
C ALA A 168 -15.50 -4.53 -17.64
N MET A 169 -15.82 -3.23 -17.67
CA MET A 169 -17.16 -2.74 -18.04
C MET A 169 -17.48 -2.99 -19.53
N ASP A 170 -18.78 -3.01 -19.86
CA ASP A 170 -19.19 -2.89 -21.26
C ASP A 170 -18.65 -1.56 -21.83
N LYS A 171 -17.90 -1.65 -22.93
CA LYS A 171 -17.11 -0.53 -23.51
C LYS A 171 -16.00 0.02 -22.60
N GLY A 172 -15.50 -0.77 -21.65
CA GLY A 172 -14.44 -0.37 -20.71
C GLY A 172 -13.18 0.21 -21.35
N GLY A 173 -12.78 -0.32 -22.51
CA GLY A 173 -11.67 0.24 -23.29
C GLY A 173 -11.89 1.69 -23.75
N ALA A 174 -13.13 2.09 -24.03
CA ALA A 174 -13.48 3.48 -24.35
C ALA A 174 -13.51 4.34 -23.09
N TYR A 175 -14.08 3.82 -21.98
CA TYR A 175 -14.11 4.53 -20.70
C TYR A 175 -12.71 4.85 -20.16
N TRP A 176 -11.75 3.95 -20.36
CA TRP A 176 -10.37 4.18 -19.96
C TRP A 176 -9.73 5.43 -20.61
N GLN A 177 -10.13 5.79 -21.83
CA GLN A 177 -9.64 7.01 -22.49
C GLN A 177 -10.08 8.30 -21.77
N PHE A 178 -11.12 8.22 -20.95
CA PHE A 178 -11.68 9.32 -20.17
C PHE A 178 -11.39 9.18 -18.67
N ALA A 179 -10.46 8.30 -18.29
CA ALA A 179 -10.08 8.07 -16.91
C ALA A 179 -9.26 9.27 -16.37
N VAL A 180 -9.72 9.83 -15.26
CA VAL A 180 -9.07 10.94 -14.54
C VAL A 180 -8.62 10.41 -13.18
N PRO A 181 -7.32 10.45 -12.85
CA PRO A 181 -6.83 9.89 -11.59
C PRO A 181 -7.39 10.66 -10.40
N VAL A 182 -7.93 9.91 -9.43
CA VAL A 182 -8.28 10.41 -8.11
C VAL A 182 -6.97 10.62 -7.38
N ARG A 183 -6.48 11.85 -7.33
CA ARG A 183 -5.39 12.19 -6.41
C ARG A 183 -5.97 12.18 -5.01
N ASP A 184 -5.23 11.65 -4.04
CA ASP A 184 -5.63 11.66 -2.63
C ASP A 184 -5.89 13.12 -2.20
N LEU A 185 -7.15 13.55 -2.25
CA LEU A 185 -7.63 14.73 -1.55
C LEU A 185 -7.85 14.36 -0.07
N GLU A 186 -6.90 13.66 0.55
CA GLU A 186 -6.84 13.52 2.01
C GLU A 186 -6.20 14.81 2.54
N GLY A 187 -6.99 15.90 2.62
CA GLY A 187 -6.47 17.17 3.13
C GLY A 187 -7.42 18.36 3.20
N GLU A 188 -8.56 18.38 2.51
CA GLU A 188 -9.50 19.50 2.57
C GLU A 188 -10.94 18.98 2.51
N ASP A 189 -11.45 18.52 3.65
CA ASP A 189 -12.90 18.49 3.96
C ASP A 189 -13.04 18.42 5.48
N ASN A 190 -12.52 19.46 6.13
CA ASN A 190 -12.85 19.80 7.50
C ASN A 190 -12.75 21.32 7.62
N GLU A 191 -13.56 22.04 6.86
CA GLU A 191 -13.96 23.40 7.21
C GLU A 191 -15.18 23.88 6.38
N ILE A 192 -16.17 24.43 7.10
CA ILE A 192 -17.13 25.50 6.70
C ILE A 192 -18.44 24.95 6.05
N ILE A 193 -19.66 25.07 6.61
CA ILE A 193 -20.29 25.89 7.68
C ILE A 193 -21.30 25.05 8.46
#